data_AF-A0A7H0H8T7-F1
#
_entry.id   AF-A0A7H0H8T7-F1
#
_cell.length_a   1.000
_cell.length_b   1.000
_cell.length_c   1.000
_cell.angle_alpha   90.00
_cell.angle_beta   90.00
_cell.angle_gamma   90.00
#
_symmetry.space_group_name_H-M   'P 1'
#
loop_
_entity.id
_entity.type
_entity.pdbx_description
1 polymer ?
#
loop_
_entity_poly.entity_id
_entity_poly.type
_entity_poly.pdbx_seq_one_letter_code
_entity_poly.pdbx_strand_id
1 'polypeptide(L)' 'MCGDDLGDLPAFAELTALREDGSVTCRVVSGSDEQDVLVAHADVLTDGPDGMADWLTALADRVVGPR' A
#
# COMPACT_ATOMS: atom_id res chain seq x y z
N MET A 1 -0.78 -3.85 -3.01
CA MET A 1 -1.72 -4.20 -1.94
C MET A 1 -1.95 -2.97 -1.09
N CYS A 2 -3.17 -2.78 -0.63
CA CYS A 2 -3.54 -1.75 0.33
C CYS A 2 -3.90 -2.41 1.67
N GLY A 3 -3.49 -1.83 2.80
CA GLY A 3 -3.79 -2.33 4.14
C GLY A 3 -3.66 -1.24 5.21
N ASP A 4 -4.17 -1.49 6.41
CA ASP A 4 -4.28 -0.52 7.50
C ASP A 4 -4.01 -1.11 8.90
N ASP A 5 -3.95 -2.43 9.05
CA ASP A 5 -3.78 -3.07 10.35
C ASP A 5 -2.69 -4.17 10.40
N LEU A 6 -2.40 -4.67 11.61
CA LEU A 6 -1.39 -5.71 11.80
C LEU A 6 -1.78 -7.06 11.18
N GLY A 7 -3.06 -7.27 10.90
CA GLY A 7 -3.58 -8.45 10.20
C GLY A 7 -3.14 -8.51 8.74
N ASP A 8 -2.74 -7.38 8.15
CA ASP A 8 -2.22 -7.30 6.78
C ASP A 8 -0.73 -7.70 6.63
N LEU A 9 0.01 -7.78 7.74
CA LEU A 9 1.45 -8.10 7.73
C LEU A 9 1.79 -9.40 6.97
N PRO A 10 1.05 -10.51 7.11
CA PRO A 10 1.30 -11.72 6.32
C PRO A 10 1.21 -11.45 4.82
N ALA A 11 0.23 -10.67 4.37
CA ALA A 11 0.08 -10.37 2.95
C ALA A 11 1.14 -9.37 2.45
N PHE A 12 1.64 -8.46 3.30
CA PHE A 12 2.84 -7.67 2.99
C PHE A 12 4.11 -8.53 2.87
N ALA A 13 4.23 -9.60 3.65
CA ALA A 13 5.33 -10.56 3.52
C ALA A 13 5.26 -11.31 2.18
N GLU A 14 4.08 -11.75 1.75
CA GLU A 14 3.90 -12.38 0.43
C GLU A 14 4.30 -11.46 -0.73
N LEU A 15 4.08 -10.15 -0.61
CA LEU A 15 4.57 -9.18 -1.61
C LEU A 15 6.10 -9.13 -1.71
N THR A 16 6.83 -9.52 -0.66
CA THR A 16 8.28 -9.67 -0.71
C THR A 16 8.67 -10.89 -1.52
N ALA A 17 8.03 -12.04 -1.28
CA ALA A 17 8.26 -13.26 -2.05
C ALA A 17 7.95 -13.07 -3.54
N LEU A 18 6.81 -12.45 -3.86
CA LEU A 18 6.45 -12.13 -5.26
C LEU A 18 7.48 -11.20 -5.93
N ARG A 19 8.09 -10.29 -5.17
CA ARG A 19 9.12 -9.39 -5.69
C ARG A 19 10.42 -10.13 -5.97
N GLU A 20 10.79 -11.09 -5.13
CA GLU A 20 11.93 -11.99 -5.36
C GLU A 20 11.73 -12.84 -6.62
N ASP A 21 10.48 -13.24 -6.90
CA ASP A 21 10.08 -13.94 -8.12
C ASP A 21 9.96 -13.02 -9.36
N GLY A 22 10.32 -11.73 -9.24
CA GLY A 22 10.40 -10.78 -10.34
C GLY A 22 9.12 -10.00 -10.62
N SER A 23 8.09 -10.13 -9.77
CA SER A 23 6.87 -9.33 -9.88
C SER A 23 7.08 -7.92 -9.35
N VAL A 24 6.48 -6.92 -10.00
CA VAL A 24 6.44 -5.55 -9.45
C VAL A 24 5.35 -5.50 -8.39
N THR A 25 5.74 -5.26 -7.14
CA THR A 25 4.83 -5.16 -6.00
C THR A 25 4.86 -3.76 -5.38
N CYS A 26 3.80 -3.36 -4.68
CA CYS A 26 3.75 -2.09 -3.95
C CYS A 26 2.83 -2.25 -2.73
N ARG A 27 3.32 -1.89 -1.54
CA ARG A 27 2.58 -1.84 -0.27
C ARG A 27 2.15 -0.41 0.00
N VAL A 28 0.85 -0.17 -0.05
CA VAL A 28 0.23 1.12 0.28
C VAL A 28 -0.44 0.95 1.63
N VAL A 29 -0.03 1.74 2.60
CA VAL A 29 -0.51 1.64 3.98
C VAL A 29 -1.30 2.89 4.32
N SER A 30 -2.52 2.70 4.81
CA SER A 30 -3.29 3.76 5.47
C SER A 30 -2.73 3.94 6.87
N GLY A 31 -1.98 5.01 7.09
CA GLY A 31 -1.41 5.32 8.40
C GLY A 31 -2.47 5.80 9.38
N SER A 32 -2.37 5.37 10.64
CA SER A 32 -2.95 6.06 11.79
C SER A 32 -1.83 6.44 12.75
N ASP A 33 -2.09 7.43 13.61
CA ASP A 33 -1.13 7.88 14.64
C ASP A 33 -0.74 6.78 15.63
N GLU A 34 -1.45 5.63 15.65
CA GLU A 34 -1.24 4.57 16.63
C GLU A 34 -0.38 3.38 16.15
N GLN A 35 0.05 3.34 14.88
CA GLN A 35 0.65 2.13 14.30
C GLN A 35 2.00 2.32 13.60
N ASP A 36 3.05 2.59 14.39
CA ASP A 36 4.45 2.71 13.94
C ASP A 36 4.99 1.47 13.20
N VAL A 37 4.49 0.28 13.53
CA VAL A 37 5.00 -0.99 12.96
C VAL A 37 4.69 -1.08 11.46
N LEU A 38 3.49 -0.66 11.03
CA LEU A 38 3.09 -0.73 9.62
C LEU A 38 3.84 0.28 8.75
N VAL A 39 4.21 1.43 9.32
CA VAL A 39 4.99 2.47 8.64
C VAL A 39 6.32 1.92 8.12
N ALA A 40 6.99 1.05 8.89
CA ALA A 40 8.25 0.44 8.49
C ALA A 40 8.12 -0.50 7.27
N HIS A 41 6.91 -0.99 6.99
CA HIS A 41 6.63 -1.90 5.88
C HIS A 41 6.02 -1.20 4.65
N ALA A 42 5.66 0.09 4.77
CA ALA A 42 5.00 0.83 3.71
C ALA A 42 5.99 1.25 2.61
N ASP A 43 5.65 0.98 1.34
CA ASP A 43 6.32 1.64 0.21
C ASP A 43 5.68 3.02 -0.04
N VAL A 44 4.38 3.13 0.23
CA VAL A 44 3.62 4.38 0.25
C VAL A 44 2.83 4.42 1.54
N LEU A 45 3.05 5.45 2.35
CA LEU A 45 2.21 5.76 3.51
C LEU A 45 1.19 6.83 3.10
N THR A 46 -0.07 6.61 3.45
CA THR A 46 -1.18 7.52 3.17
C THR A 46 -1.79 8.01 4.47
N ASP A 47 -2.38 9.21 4.44
CA ASP A 47 -3.08 9.79 5.58
C ASP A 47 -4.50 9.23 5.63
N GLY A 48 -4.65 8.11 6.34
CA GLY A 48 -5.90 7.38 6.44
C GLY A 48 -6.45 6.83 5.11
N PRO A 49 -7.70 6.32 5.14
CA PRO A 49 -8.37 5.74 3.97
C PRO A 49 -8.63 6.75 2.84
N ASP A 50 -8.89 8.02 3.17
CA ASP A 50 -9.15 9.06 2.17
C ASP A 50 -7.88 9.34 1.35
N GLY A 51 -6.72 9.47 2.01
CA GLY A 51 -5.43 9.61 1.32
C GLY A 51 -5.10 8.40 0.44
N MET A 52 -5.51 7.20 0.86
CA MET A 52 -5.37 5.99 0.04
C MET A 52 -6.26 6.02 -1.20
N ALA A 53 -7.52 6.45 -1.08
CA ALA A 53 -8.43 6.58 -2.20
C ALA A 53 -7.93 7.60 -3.24
N ASP A 54 -7.40 8.74 -2.77
CA ASP A 54 -6.78 9.76 -3.62
C ASP A 54 -5.56 9.20 -4.38
N TRP A 55 -4.69 8.47 -3.66
CA TRP A 55 -3.52 7.83 -4.28
C TRP A 55 -3.91 6.81 -5.35
N LEU A 56 -4.89 5.95 -5.08
CA LEU A 56 -5.39 4.96 -6.03
C LEU A 56 -6.05 5.61 -7.25
N THR A 57 -6.75 6.73 -7.06
CA THR A 57 -7.35 7.50 -8.14
C THR A 57 -6.28 8.09 -9.05
N ALA A 58 -5.27 8.75 -8.47
CA ALA A 58 -4.15 9.31 -9.24
C ALA A 58 -3.34 8.22 -9.98
N LEU A 59 -3.21 7.03 -9.39
CA LEU A 59 -2.59 5.88 -10.07
C LEU A 59 -3.43 5.42 -11.25
N ALA A 60 -4.75 5.26 -11.06
CA ALA A 60 -5.65 4.84 -12.12
C ALA A 60 -5.62 5.81 -13.31
N ASP A 61 -5.65 7.12 -13.05
CA ASP A 61 -5.58 8.15 -14.09
C ASP A 61 -4.28 8.07 -14.90
N ARG A 62 -3.16 7.70 -14.26
CA ARG A 62 -1.86 7.53 -14.92
C ARG A 62 -1.74 6.27 -15.75
N VAL A 63 -2.36 5.18 -15.32
CA VAL A 63 -2.19 3.85 -15.94
C VAL A 63 -3.26 3.58 -16.99
N VAL A 64 -4.49 4.04 -16.76
CA VAL A 64 -5.64 3.76 -17.63
C VAL A 64 -6.04 5.00 -18.46
N GLY A 65 -5.61 6.19 -18.04
CA GLY A 65 -6.09 7.47 -18.56
C GLY A 65 -7.17 8.08 -17.65
N PRO A 66 -7.45 9.39 -17.76
CA PRO A 66 -8.44 10.05 -16.91
C PRO A 66 -9.83 9.43 -17.11
N ARG A 67 -10.52 9.16 -16.00
CA ARG A 67 -11.94 8.76 -16.03
C ARG A 67 -12.86 9.94 -16.30
#